data_AF-A0A498FKX7-F1
#
_entry.id   AF-A0A498FKX7-F1
#
_cell.length_a   1.000
_cell.length_b   1.000
_cell.length_c   1.000
_cell.angle_alpha   90.00
_cell.angle_beta   90.00
_cell.angle_gamma   90.00
#
_symmetry.space_group_name_H-M   'P 1'
#
loop_
_entity.id
_entity.type
_entity.pdbx_description
1 polymer ?
#
loop_
_entity_poly.entity_id
_entity_poly.type
_entity_poly.pdbx_seq_one_letter_code
_entity_poly.pdbx_strand_id
1 'polypeptide(L)'
;MNQGALMADGGSQPINLSGRRSRIMDQLRVNLRNHPATDYVAYEPTRDGLDSKIVVDFDTDIYVDGLIEAETAHLEVTWWTHPIGTKDQFKFHYIESAGYDCGWHRQPHPERDEIPFDHFQQRADPQNEYQYQAVEFNDDHPVGLVWEIVDTRLPRIIRARYGSE
;
A
#
# COMPACT_ATOMS: atom_id res chain seq x y z
N MET A 1 -34.08 -4.92 37.50
CA MET A 1 -34.66 -4.29 36.30
C MET A 1 -33.61 -4.31 35.22
N ASN A 2 -34.01 -4.80 34.05
CA ASN A 2 -33.19 -4.97 32.86
C ASN A 2 -33.13 -3.66 32.07
N GLN A 3 -31.96 -3.24 31.59
CA GLN A 3 -31.80 -2.52 30.33
C GLN A 3 -30.50 -2.98 29.70
N GLY A 4 -30.63 -3.65 28.55
CA GLY A 4 -29.52 -4.17 27.77
C GLY A 4 -29.06 -3.22 26.67
N ALA A 5 -27.95 -3.67 26.05
CA ALA A 5 -27.42 -3.37 24.73
C ALA A 5 -26.84 -1.97 24.45
N LEU A 6 -25.51 -1.92 24.40
CA LEU A 6 -24.79 -1.92 23.13
C LEU A 6 -23.36 -2.46 23.36
N MET A 7 -23.15 -3.73 23.00
CA MET A 7 -21.83 -4.24 22.71
C MET A 7 -21.35 -3.53 21.44
N ALA A 8 -20.25 -2.78 21.54
CA ALA A 8 -19.47 -2.39 20.37
C ALA A 8 -18.53 -3.55 20.05
N ASP A 9 -18.74 -4.12 18.89
CA ASP A 9 -18.02 -5.21 18.27
C ASP A 9 -16.66 -4.74 17.73
N GLY A 10 -15.63 -5.56 17.95
CA GLY A 10 -14.43 -5.58 17.10
C GLY A 10 -13.42 -4.47 17.33
N GLY A 11 -12.58 -4.67 18.35
CA GLY A 11 -11.45 -3.80 18.64
C GLY A 11 -10.39 -3.69 17.55
N SER A 12 -9.71 -2.55 17.55
CA SER A 12 -8.27 -2.41 17.33
C SER A 12 -7.91 -1.03 17.90
N GLN A 13 -7.28 -0.99 19.06
CA GLN A 13 -6.84 0.26 19.67
C GLN A 13 -5.86 0.94 18.68
N PRO A 14 -6.16 2.14 18.16
CA PRO A 14 -5.23 2.79 17.26
C PRO A 14 -4.00 3.20 18.06
N ILE A 15 -2.85 2.69 17.65
CA ILE A 15 -1.55 3.32 17.92
C ILE A 15 -1.77 4.82 17.65
N ASN A 16 -1.55 5.69 18.66
CA ASN A 16 -1.94 7.10 18.61
C ASN A 16 -1.28 7.84 17.44
N LEU A 17 -1.95 7.86 16.29
CA LEU A 17 -1.49 8.61 15.12
C LEU A 17 -1.68 10.10 15.39
N SER A 18 -0.75 10.92 14.92
CA SER A 18 -0.99 12.36 14.88
C SER A 18 -2.30 12.64 14.12
N GLY A 19 -3.07 13.66 14.52
CA GLY A 19 -4.37 13.95 13.90
C GLY A 19 -4.31 14.22 12.39
N ARG A 20 -3.15 14.59 11.83
CA ARG A 20 -2.95 14.68 10.38
C ARG A 20 -2.75 13.30 9.75
N ARG A 21 -1.89 12.45 10.33
CA ARG A 21 -1.66 11.09 9.83
C ARG A 21 -2.95 10.26 9.85
N SER A 22 -3.70 10.28 10.96
CA SER A 22 -4.98 9.54 11.04
C SER A 22 -5.92 9.92 9.92
N ARG A 23 -6.12 11.22 9.67
CA ARG A 23 -6.99 11.71 8.59
C ARG A 23 -6.52 11.27 7.20
N ILE A 24 -5.20 11.29 6.96
CA ILE A 24 -4.64 10.81 5.69
C ILE A 24 -4.93 9.32 5.55
N MET A 25 -4.55 8.52 6.53
CA MET A 25 -4.73 7.06 6.51
C MET A 25 -6.20 6.68 6.35
N ASP A 26 -7.12 7.34 7.05
CA ASP A 26 -8.56 7.09 6.92
C ASP A 26 -9.07 7.43 5.52
N GLN A 27 -8.60 8.53 4.94
CA GLN A 27 -8.93 8.90 3.58
C GLN A 27 -8.39 7.89 2.57
N LEU A 28 -7.14 7.42 2.72
CA LEU A 28 -6.57 6.39 1.84
C LEU A 28 -7.37 5.10 1.95
N ARG A 29 -7.69 4.65 3.17
CA ARG A 29 -8.47 3.44 3.42
C ARG A 29 -9.84 3.50 2.75
N VAL A 30 -10.54 4.63 2.86
CA VAL A 30 -11.84 4.82 2.22
C VAL A 30 -11.73 4.81 0.69
N ASN A 31 -10.70 5.43 0.10
CA ASN A 31 -10.51 5.38 -1.35
C ASN A 31 -10.21 3.95 -1.82
N LEU A 32 -9.28 3.26 -1.16
CA LEU A 32 -8.92 1.87 -1.47
C LEU A 32 -10.13 0.94 -1.32
N ARG A 33 -10.97 1.12 -0.29
CA ARG A 33 -12.22 0.37 -0.14
C ARG A 33 -13.18 0.50 -1.33
N ASN A 34 -13.15 1.64 -2.01
CA ASN A 34 -14.04 1.92 -3.13
C ASN A 34 -13.43 1.55 -4.49
N HIS A 35 -12.20 1.02 -4.51
CA HIS A 35 -11.63 0.48 -5.74
C HIS A 35 -12.41 -0.80 -6.14
N PRO A 36 -12.83 -0.96 -7.41
CA PRO A 36 -13.74 -2.04 -7.81
C PRO A 36 -13.24 -3.46 -7.55
N ALA A 37 -11.91 -3.66 -7.56
CA ALA A 37 -11.30 -4.97 -7.34
C ALA A 37 -10.88 -5.23 -5.88
N THR A 38 -11.29 -4.39 -4.92
CA THR A 38 -10.92 -4.58 -3.51
C THR A 38 -11.90 -5.50 -2.81
N ASP A 39 -11.40 -6.64 -2.33
CA ASP A 39 -12.16 -7.61 -1.52
C ASP A 39 -12.17 -7.23 -0.05
N TYR A 40 -11.00 -6.83 0.45
CA TYR A 40 -10.79 -6.53 1.86
C TYR A 40 -9.87 -5.33 2.03
N VAL A 41 -10.14 -4.55 3.07
CA VAL A 41 -9.25 -3.47 3.49
C VAL A 41 -9.33 -3.24 4.99
N ALA A 42 -8.17 -3.23 5.64
CA ALA A 42 -8.08 -3.01 7.08
C ALA A 42 -6.81 -2.30 7.50
N TYR A 43 -6.78 -1.90 8.77
CA TYR A 43 -5.55 -1.50 9.43
C TYR A 43 -4.90 -2.71 10.07
N GLU A 44 -3.58 -2.83 9.89
CA GLU A 44 -2.77 -3.84 10.56
C GLU A 44 -1.56 -3.19 11.23
N PRO A 45 -1.06 -3.76 12.35
CA PRO A 45 0.21 -3.31 12.91
C PRO A 45 1.36 -3.60 11.94
N THR A 46 2.37 -2.73 11.93
CA THR A 46 3.65 -3.04 11.28
C THR A 46 4.33 -4.21 12.02
N ARG A 47 5.29 -4.86 11.37
CA ARG A 47 5.97 -6.06 11.91
C ARG A 47 6.64 -5.82 13.27
N ASP A 48 7.15 -4.62 13.51
CA ASP A 48 7.75 -4.20 14.78
C ASP A 48 6.72 -3.81 15.86
N GLY A 49 5.43 -3.74 15.50
CA GLY A 49 4.34 -3.32 16.37
C GLY A 49 4.37 -1.83 16.75
N LEU A 50 5.24 -1.03 16.12
CA LEU A 50 5.45 0.38 16.47
C LEU A 50 4.54 1.33 15.70
N ASP A 51 4.00 0.89 14.57
CA ASP A 51 3.13 1.68 13.70
C ASP A 51 1.99 0.84 13.11
N SER A 52 1.14 1.47 12.31
CA SER A 52 0.08 0.80 11.53
C SER A 52 0.19 1.08 10.04
N LYS A 53 -0.24 0.09 9.25
CA LYS A 53 -0.36 0.14 7.80
C LYS A 53 -1.81 -0.18 7.39
N ILE A 54 -2.17 0.19 6.17
CA ILE A 54 -3.37 -0.31 5.51
C ILE A 54 -2.96 -1.55 4.73
N VAL A 55 -3.73 -2.63 4.85
CA VAL A 55 -3.62 -3.81 3.99
C VAL A 55 -4.88 -3.90 3.15
N VAL A 56 -4.72 -4.10 1.85
CA VAL A 56 -5.78 -4.24 0.86
C VAL A 56 -5.58 -5.58 0.18
N ASP A 57 -6.58 -6.45 0.20
CA ASP A 57 -6.60 -7.63 -0.65
C ASP A 57 -7.39 -7.32 -1.91
N PHE A 58 -6.84 -7.70 -3.06
CA PHE A 58 -7.50 -7.57 -4.36
C PHE A 58 -8.11 -8.90 -4.80
N ASP A 59 -9.31 -8.82 -5.38
CA ASP A 59 -9.89 -9.90 -6.18
C ASP A 59 -9.05 -10.03 -7.46
N THR A 60 -8.30 -11.13 -7.58
CA THR A 60 -7.40 -11.37 -8.71
C THR A 60 -8.13 -11.68 -10.01
N ASP A 61 -9.40 -12.12 -9.95
CA ASP A 61 -10.24 -12.35 -11.13
C ASP A 61 -10.80 -11.03 -11.70
N ILE A 62 -10.83 -9.96 -10.89
CA ILE A 62 -11.29 -8.62 -11.30
C ILE A 62 -10.13 -7.70 -11.60
N TYR A 63 -9.08 -7.72 -10.77
CA TYR A 63 -8.03 -6.72 -10.86
C TYR A 63 -7.20 -6.88 -12.13
N VAL A 64 -6.93 -5.76 -12.81
CA VAL A 64 -6.19 -5.73 -14.09
C VAL A 64 -6.79 -6.71 -15.11
N ASP A 65 -8.11 -6.75 -15.19
CA ASP A 65 -8.85 -7.59 -16.16
C ASP A 65 -8.63 -9.10 -15.95
N GLY A 66 -8.39 -9.54 -14.71
CA GLY A 66 -8.21 -10.94 -14.35
C GLY A 66 -6.84 -11.52 -14.74
N LEU A 67 -5.86 -10.65 -14.97
CA LEU A 67 -4.55 -11.04 -15.50
C LEU A 67 -3.62 -11.66 -14.43
N ILE A 68 -3.94 -11.51 -13.15
CA ILE A 68 -3.08 -11.94 -12.04
C ILE A 68 -3.28 -13.44 -11.81
N GLU A 69 -2.26 -14.24 -12.14
CA GLU A 69 -2.32 -15.70 -11.98
C GLU A 69 -2.08 -16.17 -10.53
N ALA A 70 -1.61 -15.29 -9.64
CA ALA A 70 -1.40 -15.63 -8.24
C ALA A 70 -2.74 -15.86 -7.52
N GLU A 71 -2.76 -16.79 -6.56
CA GLU A 71 -3.96 -17.10 -5.77
C GLU A 71 -4.42 -15.88 -4.94
N THR A 72 -3.48 -15.10 -4.42
CA THR A 72 -3.80 -13.88 -3.69
C THR A 72 -2.83 -12.77 -4.06
N ALA A 73 -3.33 -11.54 -3.99
CA ALA A 73 -2.55 -10.34 -4.21
C ALA A 73 -3.00 -9.26 -3.23
N HIS A 74 -2.05 -8.60 -2.56
CA HIS A 74 -2.36 -7.55 -1.61
C HIS A 74 -1.44 -6.34 -1.76
N LEU A 75 -1.95 -5.18 -1.33
CA LEU A 75 -1.23 -3.92 -1.26
C LEU A 75 -1.14 -3.45 0.19
N GLU A 76 0.08 -3.23 0.65
CA GLU A 76 0.37 -2.58 1.92
C GLU A 76 0.67 -1.09 1.71
N VAL A 77 0.01 -0.24 2.49
CA VAL A 77 0.20 1.21 2.44
C VAL A 77 0.59 1.76 3.81
N THR A 78 1.71 2.47 3.89
CA THR A 78 2.16 3.16 5.11
C THR A 78 2.47 4.62 4.81
N TRP A 79 2.17 5.51 5.75
CA TRP A 79 2.35 6.95 5.59
C TRP A 79 2.95 7.61 6.83
N TRP A 80 3.96 8.45 6.67
CA TRP A 80 4.58 9.22 7.75
C TRP A 80 4.55 10.71 7.46
N THR A 81 3.79 11.44 8.28
CA THR A 81 3.63 12.89 8.12
C THR A 81 4.82 13.64 8.68
N HIS A 82 5.28 14.65 7.95
CA HIS A 82 6.37 15.51 8.37
C HIS A 82 5.88 16.96 8.58
N PRO A 83 6.68 17.81 9.26
CA PRO A 83 6.38 19.23 9.38
C PRO A 83 6.15 19.90 8.02
N ILE A 84 5.38 20.99 8.02
CA ILE A 84 5.13 21.78 6.81
C ILE A 84 6.46 22.21 6.19
N GLY A 85 6.60 22.03 4.87
CA GLY A 85 7.85 22.31 4.14
C GLY A 85 8.75 21.10 3.96
N THR A 86 8.46 19.97 4.62
CA THR A 86 9.11 18.69 4.39
C THR A 86 8.11 17.72 3.75
N LYS A 87 8.55 17.00 2.71
CA LYS A 87 7.68 15.99 2.07
C LYS A 87 7.36 14.87 3.06
N ASP A 88 6.09 14.46 3.07
CA ASP A 88 5.70 13.25 3.78
C ASP A 88 6.41 12.03 3.16
N GLN A 89 6.62 11.00 3.96
CA GLN A 89 7.18 9.72 3.51
C GLN A 89 6.07 8.68 3.40
N PHE A 90 6.22 7.73 2.49
CA PHE A 90 5.23 6.67 2.30
C PHE A 90 5.82 5.42 1.66
N LYS A 91 5.07 4.33 1.77
CA LYS A 91 5.26 3.09 1.02
C LYS A 91 3.94 2.61 0.46
N PHE A 92 3.97 2.19 -0.80
CA PHE A 92 3.00 1.32 -1.43
C PHE A 92 3.72 0.04 -1.81
N HIS A 93 3.31 -1.10 -1.25
CA HIS A 93 4.00 -2.37 -1.43
C HIS A 93 3.01 -3.45 -1.85
N TYR A 94 3.09 -3.88 -3.10
CA TYR A 94 2.25 -4.93 -3.69
C TYR A 94 2.97 -6.28 -3.65
N ILE A 95 2.25 -7.32 -3.22
CA ILE A 95 2.80 -8.65 -2.98
C ILE A 95 1.80 -9.69 -3.51
N GLU A 96 2.31 -10.66 -4.26
CA GLU A 96 1.57 -11.81 -4.76
C GLU A 96 1.97 -13.08 -4.00
N SER A 97 1.01 -14.00 -3.80
CA SER A 97 1.31 -15.32 -3.20
C SER A 97 2.29 -16.16 -4.04
N ALA A 98 2.36 -15.91 -5.35
CA ALA A 98 3.33 -16.51 -6.26
C ALA A 98 4.78 -15.98 -6.05
N GLY A 99 4.97 -14.98 -5.17
CA GLY A 99 6.28 -14.48 -4.77
C GLY A 99 6.75 -13.22 -5.50
N TYR A 100 5.98 -12.70 -6.44
CA TYR A 100 6.23 -11.37 -7.00
C TYR A 100 5.98 -10.30 -5.96
N ASP A 101 6.83 -9.28 -5.99
CA ASP A 101 6.85 -8.27 -4.96
C ASP A 101 7.41 -6.98 -5.57
N CYS A 102 6.64 -5.89 -5.50
CA CYS A 102 7.05 -4.59 -5.98
C CYS A 102 6.44 -3.44 -5.17
N GLY A 103 7.01 -2.24 -5.28
CA GLY A 103 6.50 -1.11 -4.53
C GLY A 103 7.07 0.23 -4.92
N TRP A 104 6.37 1.30 -4.55
CA TRP A 104 6.77 2.69 -4.74
C TRP A 104 6.92 3.37 -3.39
N HIS A 105 8.10 3.90 -3.16
CA HIS A 105 8.51 4.45 -1.89
C HIS A 105 8.95 5.90 -2.04
N ARG A 106 8.65 6.67 -1.00
CA ARG A 106 9.23 7.99 -0.72
C ARG A 106 9.83 7.94 0.67
N GLN A 107 11.09 7.56 0.77
CA GLN A 107 11.84 7.45 2.02
C GLN A 107 13.30 7.05 1.72
N PRO A 108 14.25 7.33 2.63
CA PRO A 108 15.60 6.79 2.49
C PRO A 108 15.56 5.26 2.58
N HIS A 109 16.42 4.58 1.82
CA HIS A 109 16.63 3.15 2.02
C HIS A 109 17.48 2.95 3.30
N PRO A 110 17.11 2.02 4.20
CA PRO A 110 17.72 1.91 5.53
C PRO A 110 19.21 1.60 5.52
N GLU A 111 19.71 0.95 4.46
CA GLU A 111 21.09 0.42 4.40
C GLU A 111 21.89 0.90 3.19
N ARG A 112 21.27 1.62 2.25
CA ARG A 112 21.85 1.89 0.92
C ARG A 112 21.54 3.31 0.46
N ASP A 113 22.48 4.22 0.72
CA ASP A 113 22.31 5.64 0.43
C ASP A 113 22.29 5.95 -1.08
N GLU A 114 22.76 5.03 -1.93
CA GLU A 114 22.72 5.19 -3.39
C GLU A 114 21.33 5.00 -3.99
N ILE A 115 20.37 4.45 -3.23
CA ILE A 115 18.99 4.27 -3.69
C ILE A 115 18.27 5.62 -3.63
N PRO A 116 17.65 6.08 -4.73
CA PRO A 116 16.93 7.35 -4.76
C PRO A 116 15.83 7.44 -3.69
N PHE A 117 15.62 8.64 -3.14
CA PHE A 117 14.59 8.87 -2.11
C PHE A 117 13.18 8.51 -2.59
N ASP A 118 12.84 8.92 -3.81
CA ASP A 118 11.64 8.47 -4.53
C ASP A 118 12.07 7.32 -5.47
N HIS A 119 11.64 6.10 -5.17
CA HIS A 119 12.02 4.91 -5.95
C HIS A 119 10.87 3.92 -6.13
N PHE A 120 10.94 3.18 -7.24
CA PHE A 120 10.27 1.91 -7.44
C PHE A 120 11.24 0.78 -7.10
N GLN A 121 10.75 -0.25 -6.43
CA GLN A 121 11.49 -1.49 -6.21
C GLN A 121 10.67 -2.68 -6.71
N GLN A 122 11.37 -3.73 -7.18
CA GLN A 122 10.72 -5.01 -7.49
C GLN A 122 11.67 -6.19 -7.38
N ARG A 123 11.11 -7.37 -7.18
CA ARG A 123 11.76 -8.67 -7.35
C ARG A 123 10.76 -9.65 -7.96
N ALA A 124 11.26 -10.52 -8.84
CA ALA A 124 10.42 -11.49 -9.54
C ALA A 124 10.04 -12.70 -8.67
N ASP A 125 10.95 -13.08 -7.77
CA ASP A 125 10.85 -14.21 -6.85
C ASP A 125 11.49 -13.82 -5.50
N PRO A 126 11.08 -14.40 -4.35
CA PRO A 126 11.65 -14.10 -3.05
C PRO A 126 13.16 -14.36 -2.93
N GLN A 127 13.73 -15.22 -3.77
CA GLN A 127 15.17 -15.51 -3.85
C GLN A 127 15.97 -14.46 -4.65
N ASN A 128 15.29 -13.59 -5.41
CA ASN A 128 15.98 -12.52 -6.14
C ASN A 128 16.22 -11.31 -5.24
N GLU A 129 17.33 -10.63 -5.50
CA GLU A 129 17.56 -9.30 -4.96
C GLU A 129 16.57 -8.29 -5.56
N TYR A 130 16.22 -7.29 -4.77
CA TYR A 130 15.44 -6.17 -5.28
C TYR A 130 16.24 -5.37 -6.30
N GLN A 131 15.57 -5.05 -7.40
CA GLN A 131 15.99 -4.03 -8.34
C GLN A 131 15.33 -2.72 -7.99
N TYR A 132 16.06 -1.62 -8.14
CA TYR A 132 15.60 -0.28 -7.78
C TYR A 132 15.68 0.65 -8.99
N GLN A 133 14.69 1.52 -9.12
CA GLN A 133 14.66 2.54 -10.16
C GLN A 133 14.15 3.85 -9.55
N ALA A 134 14.81 4.97 -9.88
CA ALA A 134 14.30 6.29 -9.53
C ALA A 134 12.91 6.49 -10.14
N VAL A 135 12.02 7.15 -9.40
CA VAL A 135 10.71 7.56 -9.93
C VAL A 135 10.44 9.02 -9.63
N GLU A 136 9.70 9.65 -10.54
CA GLU A 136 9.03 10.91 -10.29
C GLU A 136 7.53 10.59 -10.20
N PHE A 137 6.89 11.05 -9.12
CA PHE A 137 5.43 10.92 -8.94
C PHE A 137 4.72 12.09 -9.62
N ASN A 138 3.56 11.83 -10.20
CA ASN A 138 2.76 12.88 -10.85
C ASN A 138 1.96 13.70 -9.84
N ASP A 139 1.61 13.10 -8.70
CA ASP A 139 0.94 13.76 -7.59
C ASP A 139 1.81 13.74 -6.32
N ASP A 140 1.63 14.74 -5.46
CA ASP A 140 2.23 14.80 -4.13
C ASP A 140 1.15 14.72 -3.02
N HIS A 141 -0.13 14.74 -3.38
CA HIS A 141 -1.25 14.55 -2.47
C HIS A 141 -1.56 13.06 -2.25
N PRO A 142 -1.86 12.63 -1.01
CA PRO A 142 -2.03 11.22 -0.69
C PRO A 142 -3.08 10.48 -1.54
N VAL A 143 -4.22 11.14 -1.81
CA VAL A 143 -5.31 10.53 -2.61
C VAL A 143 -4.92 10.41 -4.08
N GLY A 144 -4.27 11.43 -4.64
CA GLY A 144 -3.77 11.38 -6.00
C GLY A 144 -2.73 10.29 -6.19
N LEU A 145 -1.82 10.16 -5.23
CA LEU A 145 -0.84 9.08 -5.19
C LEU A 145 -1.48 7.69 -5.12
N VAL A 146 -2.53 7.49 -4.30
CA VAL A 146 -3.26 6.20 -4.30
C VAL A 146 -3.75 5.85 -5.69
N TRP A 147 -4.49 6.76 -6.35
CA TRP A 147 -5.05 6.48 -7.67
C TRP A 147 -3.97 6.35 -8.76
N GLU A 148 -2.91 7.14 -8.68
CA GLU A 148 -1.75 6.99 -9.54
C GLU A 148 -1.12 5.59 -9.41
N ILE A 149 -1.02 5.06 -8.19
CA ILE A 149 -0.48 3.72 -7.94
C ILE A 149 -1.46 2.66 -8.45
N VAL A 150 -2.70 2.64 -7.95
CA VAL A 150 -3.63 1.50 -8.14
C VAL A 150 -4.32 1.47 -9.50
N ASP A 151 -4.58 2.62 -10.13
CA ASP A 151 -5.27 2.64 -11.43
C ASP A 151 -4.29 2.75 -12.62
N THR A 152 -3.05 3.19 -12.37
CA THR A 152 -2.10 3.47 -13.45
C THR A 152 -0.82 2.65 -13.34
N ARG A 153 -0.01 2.87 -12.29
CA ARG A 153 1.35 2.31 -12.23
C ARG A 153 1.34 0.80 -12.01
N LEU A 154 0.58 0.31 -11.03
CA LEU A 154 0.51 -1.10 -10.71
C LEU A 154 -0.12 -1.94 -11.83
N PRO A 155 -1.27 -1.54 -12.44
CA PRO A 155 -1.78 -2.23 -13.62
C PRO A 155 -0.80 -2.27 -14.79
N ARG A 156 0.01 -1.21 -15.00
CA ARG A 156 1.05 -1.23 -16.04
C ARG A 156 2.14 -2.26 -15.75
N ILE A 157 2.56 -2.38 -14.50
CA ILE A 157 3.57 -3.36 -14.07
C ILE A 157 3.03 -4.79 -14.21
N ILE A 158 1.81 -5.04 -13.74
CA ILE A 158 1.15 -6.35 -13.85
C ILE A 158 0.98 -6.74 -15.32
N ARG A 159 0.52 -5.83 -16.18
CA ARG A 159 0.42 -6.08 -17.63
C ARG A 159 1.78 -6.36 -18.29
N ALA A 160 2.85 -5.68 -17.87
CA ALA A 160 4.19 -5.98 -18.40
C ALA A 160 4.68 -7.36 -17.95
N ARG A 161 4.32 -7.79 -16.72
CA ARG A 161 4.68 -9.08 -16.15
C ARG A 161 3.95 -10.24 -16.84
N TYR A 162 2.64 -10.13 -17.01
CA TYR A 162 1.77 -11.23 -17.45
C TYR A 162 1.31 -11.12 -18.90
N GLY A 163 1.25 -9.91 -19.47
CA GLY A 163 0.74 -9.65 -20.81
C GLY A 163 1.78 -9.77 -21.93
N SER A 164 2.95 -10.34 -21.65
CA SER A 164 3.96 -10.64 -22.68
C SER A 164 3.67 -12.01 -23.30
N GLU A 165 2.81 -12.05 -24.32
CA GLU A 165 2.80 -13.12 -25.35
C GLU A 165 3.72 -12.76 -26.52
#